data_AF-A0A4Z2E659-F1
#
_entry.id   AF-A0A4Z2E659-F1
#
_cell.length_a   1.000
_cell.length_b   1.000
_cell.length_c   1.000
_cell.angle_alpha   90.00
_cell.angle_beta   90.00
_cell.angle_gamma   90.00
#
_symmetry.space_group_name_H-M   'P 1'
#
loop_
_entity.id
_entity.type
_entity.pdbx_description
1 polymer ?
#
loop_
_entity_poly.entity_id
_entity_poly.type
_entity_poly.pdbx_seq_one_letter_code
_entity_poly.pdbx_strand_id
1 'polypeptide(L)'
;MLVDIGTEEGNSWLGHIYNLQGFVQFRLGSTEDALSFFNKAAEAFRQMRRADDGPWLVVNYGNLAWLHHHLGDQAESEAYLSKVDALMKKYPSPSQDELHAETYAEKAWTLMKFSNDRELLADYFQRAIKMQPEMVEWNTSYFLWLVNTSEHRDDGLAANILEKMRVAQEQDPENFCLAACYLEQRGKKREDVKDEARELAVKVLRNPVSSYNGMRAILRVYSNYISIDEAIALAEEALELHPDERYLKRCAALCLKRKIRYFRDRHTNQSMIDRAVSLHEEVISLYPHFSLVKNIDLANIHAKSNNGMAKADQMYQDLLKMDLKPAEKQLLYNQYEKYLNSD
;
A
#
# COMPACT_ATOMS: atom_id res chain seq x y z
N MET A 1 4.30 -5.59 -5.10
CA MET A 1 3.65 -4.85 -3.99
C MET A 1 4.68 -4.45 -2.95
N LEU A 2 5.43 -5.38 -2.35
CA LEU A 2 6.48 -5.03 -1.36
C LEU A 2 7.64 -4.23 -1.96
N VAL A 3 7.99 -4.47 -3.23
CA VAL A 3 9.00 -3.69 -3.96
C VAL A 3 8.62 -2.21 -4.07
N ASP A 4 7.31 -1.92 -4.17
CA ASP A 4 6.82 -0.54 -4.32
C ASP A 4 6.84 0.22 -2.99
N ILE A 5 7.14 -0.40 -1.85
CA ILE A 5 7.03 0.26 -0.53
C ILE A 5 8.16 1.29 -0.30
N GLY A 6 9.25 1.22 -1.09
CA GLY A 6 10.41 2.07 -0.93
C GLY A 6 11.24 1.63 0.27
N THR A 7 12.55 1.48 0.07
CA THR A 7 13.52 1.06 1.10
C THR A 7 14.45 2.19 1.51
N GLU A 8 14.04 3.43 1.25
CA GLU A 8 14.86 4.61 1.46
C GLU A 8 14.94 5.02 2.92
N GLU A 9 16.07 5.64 3.27
CA GLU A 9 16.30 6.21 4.59
C GLU A 9 15.23 7.26 4.91
N GLY A 10 14.56 7.12 6.05
CA GLY A 10 13.44 7.97 6.45
C GLY A 10 12.07 7.29 6.42
N ASN A 11 11.93 6.09 5.85
CA ASN A 11 10.70 5.31 5.99
C ASN A 11 10.58 4.76 7.43
N SER A 12 9.58 5.24 8.19
CA SER A 12 9.33 4.85 9.58
C SER A 12 8.95 3.38 9.79
N TRP A 13 8.70 2.64 8.70
CA TRP A 13 8.44 1.20 8.74
C TRP A 13 9.58 0.36 8.15
N LEU A 14 10.75 0.94 7.83
CA LEU A 14 11.81 0.27 7.07
C LEU A 14 12.25 -1.08 7.68
N GLY A 15 12.50 -1.13 8.99
CA GLY A 15 12.84 -2.39 9.67
C GLY A 15 11.76 -3.46 9.52
N HIS A 16 10.49 -3.07 9.70
CA HIS A 16 9.33 -3.96 9.56
C HIS A 16 9.13 -4.44 8.10
N ILE A 17 9.41 -3.58 7.12
CA ILE A 17 9.38 -3.93 5.69
C ILE A 17 10.40 -5.02 5.40
N TYR A 18 11.63 -4.85 5.90
CA TYR A 18 12.68 -5.86 5.73
C TYR A 18 12.37 -7.16 6.47
N ASN A 19 11.81 -7.10 7.69
CA ASN A 19 11.32 -8.29 8.38
C ASN A 19 10.31 -9.06 7.53
N LEU A 20 9.31 -8.36 6.99
CA LEU A 20 8.29 -8.96 6.15
C LEU A 20 8.87 -9.53 4.85
N GLN A 21 9.78 -8.81 4.20
CA GLN A 21 10.48 -9.30 3.00
C GLN A 21 11.27 -10.57 3.32
N GLY A 22 12.00 -10.60 4.43
CA GLY A 22 12.73 -11.79 4.88
C GLY A 22 11.81 -12.98 5.10
N PHE A 23 10.67 -12.77 5.77
CA PHE A 23 9.67 -13.81 5.95
C PHE A 23 9.09 -14.32 4.62
N VAL A 24 8.75 -13.42 3.69
CA VAL A 24 8.24 -13.81 2.37
C VAL A 24 9.28 -14.61 1.60
N GLN A 25 10.55 -14.20 1.58
CA GLN A 25 11.61 -14.93 0.88
C GLN A 25 11.84 -16.31 1.49
N PHE A 26 11.82 -16.42 2.82
CA PHE A 26 11.88 -17.70 3.50
C PHE A 26 10.73 -18.62 3.05
N ARG A 27 9.50 -18.11 2.98
CA ARG A 27 8.33 -18.85 2.51
C ARG A 27 8.40 -19.26 1.04
N LEU A 28 9.18 -18.54 0.23
CA LEU A 28 9.45 -18.87 -1.17
C LEU A 28 10.63 -19.84 -1.34
N GLY A 29 11.33 -20.21 -0.25
CA GLY A 29 12.48 -21.12 -0.26
C GLY A 29 13.84 -20.43 -0.46
N SER A 30 13.88 -19.10 -0.55
CA SER A 30 15.10 -18.32 -0.70
C SER A 30 15.70 -17.96 0.66
N THR A 31 16.39 -18.93 1.28
CA THR A 31 17.00 -18.76 2.62
C THR A 31 18.04 -17.64 2.69
N GLU A 32 18.91 -17.53 1.69
CA GLU A 32 19.99 -16.51 1.69
C GLU A 32 19.41 -15.09 1.65
N ASP A 33 18.42 -14.87 0.78
CA ASP A 33 17.70 -13.60 0.71
C ASP A 33 16.96 -13.32 2.02
N ALA A 34 16.33 -14.33 2.62
CA ALA A 34 15.64 -14.18 3.90
C ALA A 34 16.58 -13.68 4.99
N LEU A 35 17.76 -14.31 5.12
CA LEU A 35 18.79 -13.92 6.08
C LEU A 35 19.32 -12.50 5.80
N SER A 36 19.58 -12.17 4.53
CA SER A 36 20.01 -10.82 4.13
C SER A 36 18.99 -9.75 4.54
N PHE A 37 17.69 -9.99 4.29
CA PHE A 37 16.63 -9.07 4.69
C PHE A 37 16.46 -8.97 6.21
N PHE A 38 16.53 -10.07 6.96
CA PHE A 38 16.49 -10.00 8.43
C PHE A 38 17.67 -9.21 9.01
N ASN A 39 18.87 -9.32 8.42
CA ASN A 39 20.01 -8.50 8.83
C ASN A 39 19.82 -7.01 8.50
N LYS A 40 19.29 -6.69 7.31
CA LYS A 40 18.92 -5.31 6.94
C LYS A 40 17.84 -4.74 7.86
N ALA A 41 16.88 -5.56 8.31
CA ALA A 41 15.87 -5.14 9.26
C ALA A 41 16.50 -4.75 10.61
N ALA A 42 17.37 -5.58 11.15
CA ALA A 42 18.07 -5.29 12.40
C ALA A 42 18.88 -3.99 12.32
N GLU A 43 19.60 -3.78 11.20
CA GLU A 43 20.37 -2.56 10.98
C GLU A 43 19.48 -1.32 10.86
N ALA A 44 18.40 -1.39 10.06
CA ALA A 44 17.43 -0.31 9.93
C ALA A 44 16.83 0.07 11.29
N PHE A 45 16.47 -0.92 12.12
CA PHE A 45 15.97 -0.68 13.46
C PHE A 45 16.97 0.06 14.35
N ARG A 46 18.25 -0.35 14.34
CA ARG A 46 19.31 0.31 15.13
C ARG A 46 19.50 1.76 14.71
N GLN A 47 19.53 2.02 13.41
CA GLN A 47 19.69 3.37 12.87
C GLN A 47 18.50 4.27 13.22
N MET A 48 17.27 3.77 13.03
CA MET A 48 16.04 4.52 13.31
C MET A 48 15.88 4.84 14.80
N ARG A 49 16.21 3.89 15.67
CA ARG A 49 16.06 4.02 17.13
C ARG A 49 17.29 4.62 17.80
N ARG A 50 18.41 4.74 17.07
CA ARG A 50 19.72 5.21 17.56
C ARG A 50 20.16 4.45 18.82
N ALA A 51 19.91 3.14 18.81
CA ALA A 51 20.20 2.24 19.93
C ALA A 51 20.49 0.83 19.40
N ASP A 52 21.44 0.14 20.04
CA ASP A 52 21.91 -1.18 19.60
C ASP A 52 20.88 -2.29 19.86
N ASP A 53 20.05 -2.12 20.89
CA ASP A 53 19.05 -3.07 21.32
C ASP A 53 17.76 -2.40 21.82
N GLY A 54 16.67 -3.17 21.82
CA GLY A 54 15.36 -2.72 22.26
C GLY A 54 14.24 -3.69 21.89
N PRO A 55 13.02 -3.48 22.42
CA PRO A 55 11.87 -4.36 22.19
C PRO A 55 11.45 -4.47 20.72
N TRP A 56 11.78 -3.49 19.88
CA TRP A 56 11.54 -3.54 18.42
C TRP A 56 12.34 -4.63 17.69
N LEU A 57 13.38 -5.22 18.30
CA LEU A 57 14.14 -6.33 17.71
C LEU A 57 13.53 -7.71 18.02
N VAL A 58 12.52 -7.81 18.90
CA VAL A 58 11.93 -9.09 19.33
C VAL A 58 11.41 -9.89 18.13
N VAL A 59 10.66 -9.25 17.22
CA VAL A 59 10.13 -9.92 16.02
C VAL A 59 11.26 -10.32 15.06
N ASN A 60 12.28 -9.48 14.91
CA ASN A 60 13.43 -9.77 14.05
C ASN A 60 14.22 -11.00 14.55
N TYR A 61 14.58 -11.04 15.83
CA TYR A 61 15.29 -12.18 16.41
C TYR A 61 14.43 -13.44 16.45
N GLY A 62 13.12 -13.31 16.67
CA GLY A 62 12.19 -14.44 16.53
C GLY A 62 12.18 -15.03 15.11
N ASN A 63 12.18 -14.18 14.08
CA ASN A 63 12.26 -14.62 12.68
C ASN A 63 13.60 -15.31 12.36
N LEU A 64 14.71 -14.78 12.89
CA LEU A 64 16.04 -15.40 12.72
C LEU A 64 16.11 -16.76 13.43
N ALA A 65 15.60 -16.87 14.66
CA ALA A 65 15.51 -18.15 15.36
C ALA A 65 14.70 -19.17 14.54
N TRP A 66 13.53 -18.76 14.04
CA TRP A 66 12.67 -19.60 13.20
C TRP A 66 13.35 -20.05 11.90
N LEU A 67 14.09 -19.15 11.25
CA LEU A 67 14.87 -19.45 10.06
C LEU A 67 15.92 -20.54 10.35
N HIS A 68 16.77 -20.33 11.36
CA HIS A 68 17.84 -21.28 11.72
C HIS A 68 17.28 -22.64 12.17
N HIS A 69 16.17 -22.65 12.90
CA HIS A 69 15.46 -23.89 13.25
C HIS A 69 15.09 -24.71 12.01
N HIS A 70 14.54 -24.06 10.98
CA HIS A 70 14.17 -24.73 9.73
C HIS A 70 15.36 -25.17 8.88
N LEU A 71 16.53 -24.58 9.07
CA LEU A 71 17.78 -25.02 8.44
C LEU A 71 18.45 -26.18 9.19
N GLY A 72 17.93 -26.57 10.35
CA GLY A 72 18.54 -27.57 11.23
C GLY A 72 19.70 -27.04 12.06
N ASP A 73 19.94 -25.73 12.06
CA ASP A 73 20.96 -25.08 12.87
C ASP A 73 20.39 -24.74 14.26
N GLN A 74 20.34 -25.76 15.10
CA GLN A 74 19.78 -25.65 16.44
C GLN A 74 20.57 -24.67 17.33
N ALA A 75 21.90 -24.61 17.17
CA ALA A 75 22.75 -23.75 17.98
C ALA A 75 22.46 -22.26 17.72
N GLU A 76 22.39 -21.84 16.44
CA GLU A 76 22.02 -20.46 16.12
C GLU A 76 20.57 -20.15 16.49
N SER A 77 19.64 -21.09 16.28
CA SER A 77 18.25 -20.93 16.71
C SER A 77 18.16 -20.62 18.22
N GLU A 78 18.84 -21.41 19.05
CA GLU A 78 18.88 -21.22 20.51
C GLU A 78 19.59 -19.91 20.91
N ALA A 79 20.63 -19.50 20.17
CA ALA A 79 21.31 -18.23 20.39
C ALA A 79 20.38 -17.03 20.15
N TYR A 80 19.57 -17.05 19.08
CA TYR A 80 18.58 -16.00 18.83
C TYR A 80 17.41 -16.02 19.81
N LEU A 81 16.92 -17.19 20.22
CA LEU A 81 15.92 -17.30 21.29
C LEU A 81 16.45 -16.71 22.61
N SER A 82 17.72 -16.95 22.94
CA SER A 82 18.37 -16.36 24.12
C SER A 82 18.42 -14.82 24.04
N LYS A 83 18.62 -14.26 22.83
CA LYS A 83 18.55 -12.80 22.61
C LYS A 83 17.13 -12.28 22.81
N VAL A 84 16.10 -12.99 22.35
CA VAL A 84 14.69 -12.64 22.61
C VAL A 84 14.43 -12.63 24.11
N ASP A 85 14.80 -13.69 24.84
CA ASP A 85 14.61 -13.79 26.28
C ASP A 85 15.33 -12.66 27.04
N ALA A 86 16.55 -12.30 26.62
CA ALA A 86 17.30 -11.20 27.20
C ALA A 86 16.57 -9.86 27.00
N LEU A 87 16.01 -9.61 25.81
CA LEU A 87 15.20 -8.41 25.53
C LEU A 87 13.93 -8.39 26.39
N MET A 88 13.19 -9.50 26.46
CA MET A 88 11.96 -9.60 27.25
C MET A 88 12.22 -9.36 28.75
N LYS A 89 13.39 -9.77 29.27
CA LYS A 89 13.79 -9.51 30.67
C LYS A 89 14.22 -8.07 30.89
N LYS A 90 14.96 -7.48 29.96
CA LYS A 90 15.45 -6.09 30.04
C LYS A 90 14.32 -5.08 29.87
N TYR A 91 13.35 -5.39 29.02
CA TYR A 91 12.18 -4.58 28.74
C TYR A 91 10.94 -5.44 29.02
N PRO A 92 10.45 -5.53 30.26
CA PRO A 92 9.25 -6.31 30.55
C PRO A 92 8.01 -5.68 29.92
N SER A 93 7.09 -6.52 29.41
CA SER A 93 5.77 -6.05 28.97
C SER A 93 4.92 -5.62 30.18
N PRO A 94 3.85 -4.83 29.98
CA PRO A 94 3.02 -4.34 31.09
C PRO A 94 2.35 -5.47 31.90
N SER A 95 2.11 -6.62 31.27
CA SER A 95 1.61 -7.84 31.92
C SER A 95 2.08 -9.10 31.19
N GLN A 96 2.05 -10.26 31.85
CA GLN A 96 2.53 -11.54 31.27
C GLN A 96 1.75 -11.98 30.03
N ASP A 97 0.48 -11.58 29.91
CA ASP A 97 -0.39 -11.91 28.79
C ASP A 97 -0.32 -10.87 27.65
N GLU A 98 0.41 -9.77 27.85
CA GLU A 98 0.54 -8.70 26.86
C GLU A 98 1.89 -8.71 26.14
N LEU A 99 1.82 -8.48 24.82
CA LEU A 99 2.99 -8.27 23.98
C LEU A 99 3.54 -6.84 24.15
N HIS A 100 4.78 -6.63 23.73
CA HIS A 100 5.34 -5.29 23.54
C HIS A 100 4.53 -4.47 22.54
N ALA A 101 4.48 -3.16 22.75
CA ALA A 101 3.77 -2.22 21.88
C ALA A 101 4.26 -2.32 20.43
N GLU A 102 5.56 -2.48 20.24
CA GLU A 102 6.22 -2.65 18.94
C GLU A 102 5.77 -3.94 18.24
N THR A 103 5.57 -5.03 19.00
CA THR A 103 5.07 -6.29 18.45
C THR A 103 3.61 -6.16 18.02
N TYR A 104 2.77 -5.46 18.81
CA TYR A 104 1.41 -5.16 18.39
C TYR A 104 1.38 -4.29 17.11
N ALA A 105 2.23 -3.25 17.05
CA ALA A 105 2.33 -2.38 15.90
C ALA A 105 2.76 -3.13 14.62
N GLU A 106 3.79 -3.99 14.71
CA GLU A 106 4.26 -4.79 13.56
C GLU A 106 3.20 -5.80 13.09
N LYS A 107 2.49 -6.44 14.03
CA LYS A 107 1.36 -7.33 13.70
C LYS A 107 0.25 -6.57 12.99
N ALA A 108 -0.16 -5.42 13.51
CA ALA A 108 -1.21 -4.58 12.91
C ALA A 108 -0.80 -4.12 11.51
N TRP A 109 0.43 -3.63 11.34
CA TRP A 109 0.95 -3.20 10.06
C TRP A 109 1.03 -4.35 9.05
N THR A 110 1.44 -5.54 9.48
CA THR A 110 1.48 -6.73 8.61
C THR A 110 0.08 -7.17 8.21
N LEU A 111 -0.87 -7.21 9.14
CA LEU A 111 -2.27 -7.52 8.84
C LEU A 111 -2.87 -6.52 7.84
N MET A 112 -2.52 -5.24 7.93
CA MET A 112 -2.95 -4.22 6.99
C MET A 112 -2.57 -4.54 5.53
N LYS A 113 -1.50 -5.31 5.32
CA LYS A 113 -1.01 -5.69 3.98
C LYS A 113 -1.66 -6.94 3.41
N PHE A 114 -2.03 -7.90 4.25
CA PHE A 114 -2.41 -9.25 3.80
C PHE A 114 -3.76 -9.76 4.33
N SER A 115 -4.35 -9.09 5.31
CA SER A 115 -5.58 -9.54 5.96
C SER A 115 -6.73 -8.59 5.72
N ASN A 116 -7.93 -9.16 5.68
CA ASN A 116 -9.19 -8.42 5.72
C ASN A 116 -9.79 -8.39 7.14
N ASP A 117 -9.11 -8.94 8.15
CA ASP A 117 -9.55 -8.92 9.54
C ASP A 117 -9.37 -7.51 10.13
N ARG A 118 -10.44 -6.72 10.01
CA ARG A 118 -10.46 -5.32 10.43
C ARG A 118 -10.49 -5.17 11.94
N GLU A 119 -11.12 -6.10 12.65
CA GLU A 119 -11.28 -6.02 14.10
C GLU A 119 -9.95 -6.29 14.80
N LEU A 120 -9.27 -7.37 14.41
CA LEU A 120 -7.98 -7.73 14.98
C LEU A 120 -6.90 -6.67 14.71
N LEU A 121 -6.88 -6.13 13.48
CA LEU A 121 -5.97 -5.05 13.12
C LEU A 121 -6.22 -3.80 13.97
N ALA A 122 -7.49 -3.40 14.14
CA ALA A 122 -7.84 -2.24 14.96
C ALA A 122 -7.47 -2.45 16.43
N ASP A 123 -7.73 -3.63 17.00
CA ASP A 123 -7.32 -3.98 18.37
C ASP A 123 -5.82 -3.86 18.56
N TYR A 124 -5.01 -4.41 17.64
CA TYR A 124 -3.55 -4.34 17.75
C TYR A 124 -2.99 -2.92 17.65
N PHE A 125 -3.46 -2.09 16.71
CA PHE A 125 -3.02 -0.68 16.67
C PHE A 125 -3.45 0.07 17.93
N GLN A 126 -4.69 -0.14 18.40
CA GLN A 126 -5.19 0.53 19.60
C GLN A 126 -4.39 0.14 20.86
N ARG A 127 -4.01 -1.13 21.01
CA ARG A 127 -3.14 -1.59 22.10
C ARG A 127 -1.75 -0.95 22.02
N ALA A 128 -1.13 -0.96 20.84
CA ALA A 128 0.18 -0.34 20.63
C ALA A 128 0.16 1.16 20.98
N ILE A 129 -0.82 1.91 20.44
CA ILE A 129 -0.98 3.35 20.67
C ILE A 129 -1.31 3.66 22.13
N LYS A 130 -2.12 2.81 22.80
CA LYS A 130 -2.42 2.99 24.23
C LYS A 130 -1.17 2.84 25.10
N MET A 131 -0.27 1.93 24.72
CA MET A 131 0.98 1.69 25.46
C MET A 131 2.04 2.75 25.21
N GLN A 132 2.15 3.26 23.98
CA GLN A 132 3.11 4.31 23.59
C GLN A 132 2.41 5.34 22.67
N PRO A 133 1.64 6.29 23.22
CA PRO A 133 0.88 7.26 22.44
C PRO A 133 1.74 8.24 21.66
N GLU A 134 3.00 8.42 22.05
CA GLU A 134 4.00 9.27 21.41
C GLU A 134 4.50 8.73 20.06
N MET A 135 4.23 7.46 19.74
CA MET A 135 4.60 6.85 18.47
C MET A 135 3.67 7.35 17.36
N VAL A 136 4.05 8.47 16.75
CA VAL A 136 3.29 9.18 15.72
C VAL A 136 2.95 8.27 14.53
N GLU A 137 3.87 7.42 14.12
CA GLU A 137 3.73 6.66 12.87
C GLU A 137 2.72 5.51 13.00
N TRP A 138 2.49 5.03 14.21
CA TRP A 138 1.45 4.05 14.52
C TRP A 138 0.08 4.69 14.45
N ASN A 139 -0.06 5.90 15.01
CA ASN A 139 -1.28 6.71 14.89
C ASN A 139 -1.57 7.02 13.41
N THR A 140 -0.59 7.53 12.67
CA THR A 140 -0.74 7.85 11.25
C THR A 140 -1.17 6.62 10.44
N SER A 141 -0.53 5.47 10.66
CA SER A 141 -0.86 4.22 9.95
C SER A 141 -2.27 3.72 10.26
N TYR A 142 -2.67 3.79 11.53
CA TYR A 142 -4.01 3.42 11.97
C TYR A 142 -5.08 4.32 11.35
N PHE A 143 -4.88 5.64 11.32
CA PHE A 143 -5.83 6.58 10.71
C PHE A 143 -5.90 6.43 9.19
N LEU A 144 -4.77 6.27 8.51
CA LEU A 144 -4.74 5.97 7.08
C LEU A 144 -5.54 4.70 6.76
N TRP A 145 -5.37 3.65 7.56
CA TRP A 145 -6.14 2.42 7.41
C TRP A 145 -7.64 2.62 7.65
N LEU A 146 -8.02 3.30 8.74
CA LEU A 146 -9.41 3.60 9.06
C LEU A 146 -10.11 4.32 7.91
N VAL A 147 -9.47 5.36 7.37
CA VAL A 147 -10.03 6.22 6.32
C VAL A 147 -10.22 5.47 5.01
N ASN A 148 -9.28 4.59 4.64
CA ASN A 148 -9.37 3.78 3.43
C ASN A 148 -10.40 2.64 3.56
N THR A 149 -10.78 2.25 4.79
CA THR A 149 -11.73 1.15 5.03
C THR A 149 -13.14 1.63 5.40
N SER A 150 -13.29 2.91 5.79
CA SER A 150 -14.55 3.51 6.24
C SER A 150 -15.48 3.97 5.12
N GLU A 151 -15.47 3.31 3.95
CA GLU A 151 -16.26 3.75 2.78
C GLU A 151 -17.79 3.82 3.02
N HIS A 152 -18.32 3.36 4.16
CA HIS A 152 -19.77 3.34 4.46
C HIS A 152 -20.15 3.59 5.94
N ARG A 153 -19.66 4.63 6.63
CA ARG A 153 -20.11 4.90 8.02
C ARG A 153 -20.62 6.30 8.30
N ASP A 154 -21.57 6.30 9.24
CA ASP A 154 -22.35 7.38 9.86
C ASP A 154 -21.57 8.69 10.10
N ASP A 155 -22.26 9.81 9.90
CA ASP A 155 -21.71 11.17 9.77
C ASP A 155 -20.96 11.62 11.04
N GLY A 156 -21.36 11.11 12.22
CA GLY A 156 -20.73 11.41 13.50
C GLY A 156 -19.34 10.80 13.68
N LEU A 157 -19.10 9.59 13.17
CA LEU A 157 -17.79 8.94 13.23
C LEU A 157 -16.80 9.61 12.28
N ALA A 158 -17.29 10.11 11.14
CA ALA A 158 -16.49 10.82 10.16
C ALA A 158 -15.91 12.15 10.70
N ALA A 159 -16.67 12.88 11.52
CA ALA A 159 -16.19 14.12 12.14
C ALA A 159 -15.06 13.87 13.15
N ASN A 160 -15.18 12.83 13.99
CA ASN A 160 -14.15 12.43 14.95
C ASN A 160 -12.86 11.97 14.24
N ILE A 161 -13.00 11.19 13.15
CA ILE A 161 -11.85 10.76 12.35
C ILE A 161 -11.15 11.97 11.72
N LEU A 162 -11.88 12.95 11.18
CA LEU A 162 -11.28 14.12 10.53
C LEU A 162 -10.44 14.95 11.52
N GLU A 163 -10.94 15.17 12.74
CA GLU A 163 -10.18 15.89 13.76
C GLU A 163 -8.91 15.13 14.18
N LYS A 164 -9.01 13.80 14.31
CA LYS A 164 -7.84 12.96 14.59
C LYS A 164 -6.83 12.97 13.46
N MET A 165 -7.27 13.03 12.20
CA MET A 165 -6.37 13.19 11.05
C MET A 165 -5.67 14.55 11.07
N ARG A 166 -6.38 15.63 11.43
CA ARG A 166 -5.80 16.97 11.58
C ARG A 166 -4.67 16.95 12.61
N VAL A 167 -4.93 16.39 13.79
CA VAL A 167 -3.92 16.24 14.85
C VAL A 167 -2.74 15.37 14.41
N ALA A 168 -3.01 14.23 13.77
CA ALA A 168 -1.95 13.36 13.27
C ALA A 168 -1.08 14.05 12.19
N GLN A 169 -1.67 14.90 11.35
CA GLN A 169 -0.93 15.68 10.35
C GLN A 169 -0.06 16.77 11.00
N GLU A 170 -0.51 17.38 12.10
CA GLU A 170 0.31 18.32 12.87
C GLU A 170 1.50 17.63 13.54
N GLN A 171 1.33 16.35 13.93
CA GLN A 171 2.39 15.52 14.51
C GLN A 171 3.33 14.92 13.45
N ASP A 172 2.85 14.72 12.22
CA ASP A 172 3.58 14.08 11.11
C ASP A 172 3.50 14.93 9.81
N PRO A 173 4.06 16.15 9.79
CA PRO A 173 3.87 17.11 8.69
C PRO A 173 4.48 16.65 7.36
N GLU A 174 5.47 15.75 7.40
CA GLU A 174 6.13 15.19 6.21
C GLU A 174 5.42 13.95 5.64
N ASN A 175 4.32 13.51 6.27
CA ASN A 175 3.51 12.42 5.76
C ASN A 175 2.50 12.90 4.72
N PHE A 176 2.99 13.06 3.48
CA PHE A 176 2.17 13.55 2.38
C PHE A 176 1.02 12.60 2.01
N CYS A 177 1.12 11.31 2.33
CA CYS A 177 0.01 10.37 2.18
C CYS A 177 -1.15 10.71 3.13
N LEU A 178 -0.86 10.98 4.40
CA LEU A 178 -1.84 11.42 5.38
C LEU A 178 -2.46 12.77 4.98
N ALA A 179 -1.63 13.75 4.60
CA ALA A 179 -2.10 15.06 4.13
C ALA A 179 -3.05 14.92 2.93
N ALA A 180 -2.72 14.09 1.94
CA ALA A 180 -3.59 13.87 0.78
C ALA A 180 -4.90 13.17 1.16
N CYS A 181 -4.87 12.20 2.09
CA CYS A 181 -6.08 11.57 2.58
C CYS A 181 -6.96 12.55 3.37
N TYR A 182 -6.36 13.48 4.11
CA TYR A 182 -7.08 14.54 4.82
C TYR A 182 -7.78 15.49 3.84
N LEU A 183 -7.09 15.94 2.78
CA LEU A 183 -7.69 16.72 1.69
C LEU A 183 -8.82 15.95 0.99
N GLU A 184 -8.67 14.64 0.77
CA GLU A 184 -9.73 13.80 0.21
C GLU A 184 -11.00 13.81 1.09
N GLN A 185 -10.87 13.76 2.42
CA GLN A 185 -12.03 13.83 3.32
C GLN A 185 -12.67 15.23 3.36
N ARG A 186 -11.88 16.30 3.32
CA ARG A 186 -12.39 17.68 3.23
C ARG A 186 -13.11 17.93 1.89
N GLY A 187 -12.59 17.39 0.79
CA GLY A 187 -13.25 17.39 -0.51
C GLY A 187 -14.63 16.70 -0.48
N LYS A 188 -14.80 15.59 0.26
CA LYS A 188 -16.12 14.96 0.47
C LYS A 188 -17.13 15.89 1.15
N LYS A 189 -16.65 16.76 2.04
CA LYS A 189 -17.45 17.81 2.69
C LYS A 189 -17.67 19.06 1.82
N ARG A 190 -17.24 19.02 0.56
CA ARG A 190 -17.34 20.10 -0.43
C ARG A 190 -16.54 21.35 -0.07
N GLU A 191 -15.48 21.19 0.73
CA GLU A 191 -14.50 22.24 0.93
C GLU A 191 -13.62 22.40 -0.32
N ASP A 192 -13.21 23.63 -0.62
CA ASP A 192 -12.24 23.87 -1.69
C ASP A 192 -10.84 23.48 -1.19
N VAL A 193 -10.27 22.46 -1.82
CA VAL A 193 -8.96 21.88 -1.46
C VAL A 193 -7.93 22.06 -2.58
N LYS A 194 -8.27 22.83 -3.63
CA LYS A 194 -7.51 22.88 -4.88
C LYS A 194 -6.08 23.40 -4.69
N ASP A 195 -5.93 24.53 -4.01
CA ASP A 195 -4.62 25.17 -3.84
C ASP A 195 -3.72 24.33 -2.91
N GLU A 196 -4.27 23.85 -1.79
CA GLU A 196 -3.56 22.94 -0.88
C GLU A 196 -3.12 21.64 -1.57
N ALA A 197 -3.96 21.07 -2.43
CA ALA A 197 -3.62 19.88 -3.20
C ALA A 197 -2.48 20.13 -4.20
N ARG A 198 -2.42 21.32 -4.81
CA ARG A 198 -1.34 21.71 -5.72
C ARG A 198 -0.02 21.89 -4.99
N GLU A 199 -0.03 22.55 -3.84
CA GLU A 199 1.15 22.65 -2.98
C GLU A 199 1.65 21.27 -2.53
N LEU A 200 0.72 20.39 -2.15
CA LEU A 200 1.04 19.03 -1.74
C LEU A 200 1.59 18.20 -2.90
N ALA A 201 1.04 18.33 -4.11
CA ALA A 201 1.52 17.62 -5.29
C ALA A 201 3.00 17.94 -5.59
N VAL A 202 3.41 19.21 -5.47
CA VAL A 202 4.81 19.62 -5.63
C VAL A 202 5.71 18.95 -4.59
N LYS A 203 5.27 18.83 -3.34
CA LYS A 203 6.03 18.12 -2.29
C LYS A 203 6.14 16.62 -2.58
N VAL A 204 5.05 16.00 -3.00
CA VAL A 204 5.00 14.57 -3.37
C VAL A 204 5.94 14.25 -4.54
N LEU A 205 6.01 15.11 -5.56
CA LEU A 205 6.91 14.92 -6.71
C LEU A 205 8.40 15.04 -6.35
N ARG A 206 8.73 15.84 -5.33
CA ARG A 206 10.12 16.00 -4.87
C ARG A 206 10.57 14.88 -3.94
N ASN A 207 9.63 14.19 -3.31
CA ASN A 207 9.92 13.11 -2.39
C ASN A 207 10.26 11.83 -3.18
N PRO A 208 11.18 10.99 -2.70
CA PRO A 208 11.53 9.79 -3.43
C PRO A 208 10.34 8.86 -3.69
N VAL A 209 10.40 8.18 -4.84
CA VAL A 209 9.25 7.45 -5.37
C VAL A 209 8.99 6.21 -4.53
N SER A 210 7.81 6.16 -3.91
CA SER A 210 7.33 4.97 -3.22
C SER A 210 5.82 4.95 -3.11
N SER A 211 5.26 3.80 -2.78
CA SER A 211 3.84 3.65 -2.48
C SER A 211 3.39 4.38 -1.21
N TYR A 212 4.34 4.88 -0.42
CA TYR A 212 4.12 5.67 0.79
C TYR A 212 4.28 7.18 0.57
N ASN A 213 4.87 7.63 -0.54
CA ASN A 213 5.13 9.05 -0.78
C ASN A 213 3.87 9.91 -0.97
N GLY A 214 2.69 9.30 -1.05
CA GLY A 214 1.41 9.99 -1.20
C GLY A 214 0.90 10.12 -2.63
N MET A 215 1.65 9.68 -3.66
CA MET A 215 1.29 9.82 -5.08
C MET A 215 -0.13 9.29 -5.39
N ARG A 216 -0.43 8.06 -4.99
CA ARG A 216 -1.76 7.48 -5.22
C ARG A 216 -2.86 8.24 -4.48
N ALA A 217 -2.58 8.80 -3.31
CA ALA A 217 -3.56 9.55 -2.53
C ALA A 217 -3.84 10.91 -3.18
N ILE A 218 -2.80 11.65 -3.56
CA ILE A 218 -2.98 12.95 -4.21
C ILE A 218 -3.67 12.83 -5.58
N LEU A 219 -3.35 11.78 -6.35
CA LEU A 219 -4.06 11.50 -7.61
C LEU A 219 -5.55 11.23 -7.42
N ARG A 220 -5.97 10.63 -6.28
CA ARG A 220 -7.40 10.49 -5.96
C ARG A 220 -8.04 11.84 -5.66
N VAL A 221 -7.38 12.72 -4.90
CA VAL A 221 -7.86 14.07 -4.62
C VAL A 221 -8.11 14.82 -5.94
N TYR A 222 -7.12 14.84 -6.82
CA TYR A 222 -7.24 15.47 -8.13
C TYR A 222 -8.38 14.88 -8.95
N SER A 223 -8.44 13.55 -9.04
CA SER A 223 -9.45 12.84 -9.84
C SER A 223 -10.89 13.07 -9.34
N ASN A 224 -11.09 13.23 -8.03
CA ASN A 224 -12.41 13.29 -7.41
C ASN A 224 -12.92 14.73 -7.23
N TYR A 225 -12.03 15.69 -6.95
CA TYR A 225 -12.41 17.02 -6.47
C TYR A 225 -11.82 18.19 -7.28
N ILE A 226 -10.91 17.93 -8.22
CA ILE A 226 -10.26 18.99 -9.03
C ILE A 226 -10.52 18.75 -10.51
N SER A 227 -9.76 17.83 -11.12
CA SER A 227 -9.87 17.46 -12.52
C SER A 227 -9.13 16.15 -12.76
N ILE A 228 -9.78 15.21 -13.44
CA ILE A 228 -9.16 13.96 -13.89
C ILE A 228 -8.04 14.22 -14.91
N ASP A 229 -8.14 15.27 -15.71
CA ASP A 229 -7.08 15.62 -16.68
C ASP A 229 -5.85 16.19 -15.97
N GLU A 230 -6.05 17.02 -14.93
CA GLU A 230 -4.94 17.46 -14.07
C GLU A 230 -4.32 16.27 -13.31
N ALA A 231 -5.11 15.27 -12.91
CA ALA A 231 -4.58 14.04 -12.30
C ALA A 231 -3.73 13.23 -13.29
N ILE A 232 -4.14 13.12 -14.56
CA ILE A 232 -3.34 12.44 -15.59
C ILE A 232 -2.04 13.20 -15.85
N ALA A 233 -2.10 14.53 -15.98
CA ALA A 233 -0.92 15.36 -16.18
C ALA A 233 0.09 15.18 -15.04
N LEU A 234 -0.37 15.21 -13.77
CA LEU A 234 0.48 14.98 -12.60
C LEU A 234 1.11 13.58 -12.59
N ALA A 235 0.35 12.56 -12.99
CA ALA A 235 0.85 11.18 -13.05
C ALA A 235 1.89 10.98 -14.17
N GLU A 236 1.68 11.60 -15.34
CA GLU A 236 2.63 11.56 -16.45
C GLU A 236 3.89 12.37 -16.13
N GLU A 237 3.77 13.56 -15.51
CA GLU A 237 4.92 14.35 -15.03
C GLU A 237 5.79 13.53 -14.07
N ALA A 238 5.18 12.86 -13.09
CA ALA A 238 5.92 11.99 -12.18
C ALA A 238 6.65 10.86 -12.93
N LEU A 239 6.00 10.26 -13.93
CA LEU A 239 6.56 9.17 -14.72
C LEU A 239 7.66 9.66 -15.67
N GLU A 240 7.60 10.89 -16.17
CA GLU A 240 8.68 11.51 -16.96
C GLU A 240 9.93 11.73 -16.10
N LEU A 241 9.77 12.12 -14.84
CA LEU A 241 10.89 12.27 -13.89
C LEU A 241 11.52 10.92 -13.53
N HIS A 242 10.73 9.85 -13.48
CA HIS A 242 11.17 8.51 -13.05
C HIS A 242 10.57 7.40 -13.95
N PRO A 243 11.04 7.26 -15.20
CA PRO A 243 10.41 6.39 -16.20
C PRO A 243 10.47 4.90 -15.89
N ASP A 244 11.46 4.46 -15.11
CA ASP A 244 11.64 3.06 -14.74
C ASP A 244 10.79 2.65 -13.53
N GLU A 245 10.15 3.60 -12.85
CA GLU A 245 9.38 3.35 -11.64
C GLU A 245 8.05 2.66 -11.92
N ARG A 246 8.03 1.34 -11.69
CA ARG A 246 6.85 0.47 -11.86
C ARG A 246 5.60 0.99 -11.13
N TYR A 247 5.79 1.63 -9.97
CA TYR A 247 4.70 2.16 -9.17
C TYR A 247 4.03 3.36 -9.86
N LEU A 248 4.81 4.24 -10.49
CA LEU A 248 4.28 5.39 -11.23
C LEU A 248 3.58 4.97 -12.51
N LYS A 249 4.11 3.98 -13.23
CA LYS A 249 3.39 3.36 -14.37
C LYS A 249 2.01 2.87 -13.96
N ARG A 250 1.91 2.23 -12.80
CA ARG A 250 0.64 1.78 -12.22
C ARG A 250 -0.28 2.95 -11.85
N CYS A 251 0.25 4.04 -11.31
CA CYS A 251 -0.51 5.25 -11.01
C CYS A 251 -1.09 5.91 -12.28
N ALA A 252 -0.26 6.15 -13.30
CA ALA A 252 -0.66 6.71 -14.58
C ALA A 252 -1.72 5.83 -15.28
N ALA A 253 -1.50 4.52 -15.34
CA ALA A 253 -2.46 3.55 -15.86
C ALA A 253 -3.83 3.66 -15.14
N LEU A 254 -3.84 3.80 -13.82
CA LEU A 254 -5.08 3.94 -13.05
C LEU A 254 -5.83 5.24 -13.38
N CYS A 255 -5.14 6.37 -13.53
CA CYS A 255 -5.76 7.64 -13.90
C CYS A 255 -6.37 7.58 -15.31
N LEU A 256 -5.62 7.07 -16.28
CA LEU A 256 -6.10 6.89 -17.66
C LEU A 256 -7.31 5.96 -17.73
N LYS A 257 -7.25 4.82 -17.04
CA LYS A 257 -8.39 3.89 -16.93
C LYS A 257 -9.62 4.61 -16.39
N ARG A 258 -9.45 5.42 -15.35
CA ARG A 258 -10.55 6.14 -14.70
C ARG A 258 -11.17 7.18 -15.64
N LYS A 259 -10.36 7.95 -16.37
CA LYS A 259 -10.83 8.89 -17.40
C LYS A 259 -11.67 8.17 -18.46
N ILE A 260 -11.12 7.11 -19.06
CA ILE A 260 -11.78 6.33 -20.13
C ILE A 260 -13.11 5.71 -19.65
N ARG A 261 -13.15 5.21 -18.41
CA ARG A 261 -14.32 4.50 -17.89
C ARG A 261 -15.44 5.42 -17.41
N TYR A 262 -15.13 6.55 -16.78
CA TYR A 262 -16.11 7.34 -16.03
C TYR A 262 -16.30 8.78 -16.54
N PHE A 263 -15.37 9.32 -17.32
CA PHE A 263 -15.35 10.74 -17.70
C PHE A 263 -15.32 10.91 -19.22
N ARG A 264 -16.06 10.06 -19.95
CA ARG A 264 -16.10 10.11 -21.42
C ARG A 264 -16.62 11.46 -21.89
N ASP A 265 -15.72 12.29 -22.39
CA ASP A 265 -15.98 13.60 -22.97
C ASP A 265 -15.36 13.69 -24.38
N ARG A 266 -15.48 14.86 -25.03
CA ARG A 266 -14.89 15.10 -26.36
C ARG A 266 -13.35 15.01 -26.39
N HIS A 267 -12.68 14.96 -25.24
CA HIS A 267 -11.22 14.91 -25.13
C HIS A 267 -10.67 13.50 -24.97
N THR A 268 -11.53 12.48 -24.79
CA THR A 268 -11.12 11.09 -24.83
C THR A 268 -10.85 10.69 -26.29
N ASN A 269 -9.57 10.68 -26.68
CA ASN A 269 -9.14 10.35 -28.05
C ASN A 269 -8.45 8.97 -28.11
N GLN A 270 -8.25 8.47 -29.34
CA GLN A 270 -7.63 7.17 -29.56
C GLN A 270 -6.19 7.10 -29.00
N SER A 271 -5.42 8.19 -29.08
CA SER A 271 -4.06 8.26 -28.52
C SER A 271 -4.03 8.02 -27.01
N MET A 272 -4.99 8.59 -26.27
CA MET A 272 -5.12 8.35 -24.83
C MET A 272 -5.45 6.88 -24.52
N ILE A 273 -6.29 6.25 -25.34
CA ILE A 273 -6.62 4.82 -25.21
C ILE A 273 -5.38 3.97 -25.51
N ASP A 274 -4.62 4.29 -26.55
CA ASP A 274 -3.39 3.58 -26.91
C ASP A 274 -2.33 3.71 -25.79
N ARG A 275 -2.19 4.92 -25.22
CA ARG A 275 -1.33 5.15 -24.04
C ARG A 275 -1.79 4.32 -22.84
N ALA A 276 -3.10 4.27 -22.58
CA ALA A 276 -3.66 3.46 -21.50
C ALA A 276 -3.39 1.97 -21.71
N VAL A 277 -3.56 1.45 -22.94
CA VAL A 277 -3.26 0.07 -23.31
C VAL A 277 -1.80 -0.25 -23.05
N SER A 278 -0.88 0.54 -23.60
CA SER A 278 0.58 0.35 -23.44
C SER A 278 0.98 0.27 -21.97
N LEU A 279 0.54 1.24 -21.16
CA LEU A 279 0.86 1.27 -19.73
C LEU A 279 0.24 0.08 -18.97
N HIS A 280 -0.96 -0.38 -19.35
CA HIS A 280 -1.56 -1.56 -18.72
C HIS A 280 -0.82 -2.84 -19.08
N GLU A 281 -0.38 -3.00 -20.32
CA GLU A 281 0.44 -4.15 -20.76
C GLU A 281 1.77 -4.19 -19.98
N GLU A 282 2.45 -3.05 -19.82
CA GLU A 282 3.64 -2.94 -18.98
C GLU A 282 3.34 -3.29 -17.52
N VAL A 283 2.24 -2.77 -16.96
CA VAL A 283 1.83 -3.07 -15.58
C VAL A 283 1.49 -4.55 -15.40
N ILE A 284 0.88 -5.21 -16.38
CA ILE A 284 0.61 -6.66 -16.31
C ILE A 284 1.93 -7.44 -16.24
N SER A 285 2.90 -7.07 -17.07
CA SER A 285 4.24 -7.67 -17.08
C SER A 285 4.97 -7.48 -15.73
N LEU A 286 4.91 -6.27 -15.17
CA LEU A 286 5.56 -5.94 -13.91
C LEU A 286 4.85 -6.58 -12.69
N TYR A 287 3.54 -6.85 -12.78
CA TYR A 287 2.70 -7.33 -11.69
C TYR A 287 1.96 -8.65 -12.06
N PRO A 288 2.67 -9.76 -12.33
CA PRO A 288 2.05 -10.99 -12.83
C PRO A 288 1.02 -11.59 -11.85
N HIS A 289 1.20 -11.42 -10.55
CA HIS A 289 0.25 -11.87 -9.52
C HIS A 289 -1.07 -11.08 -9.47
N PHE A 290 -1.13 -9.90 -10.09
CA PHE A 290 -2.36 -9.09 -10.23
C PHE A 290 -2.92 -9.15 -11.66
N SER A 291 -2.40 -10.07 -12.49
CA SER A 291 -2.69 -10.13 -13.92
C SER A 291 -4.19 -10.26 -14.22
N LEU A 292 -4.97 -11.05 -13.46
CA LEU A 292 -6.41 -11.20 -13.74
C LEU A 292 -7.16 -9.87 -13.75
N VAL A 293 -7.09 -9.10 -12.65
CA VAL A 293 -7.79 -7.81 -12.55
C VAL A 293 -7.26 -6.81 -13.58
N LYS A 294 -5.96 -6.88 -13.89
CA LYS A 294 -5.33 -6.00 -14.88
C LYS A 294 -5.66 -6.36 -16.32
N ASN A 295 -5.85 -7.64 -16.63
CA ASN A 295 -6.34 -8.10 -17.91
C ASN A 295 -7.82 -7.73 -18.11
N ILE A 296 -8.64 -7.80 -17.05
CA ILE A 296 -10.02 -7.30 -17.09
C ILE A 296 -10.04 -5.78 -17.30
N ASP A 297 -9.19 -5.03 -16.59
CA ASP A 297 -9.02 -3.58 -16.81
C ASP A 297 -8.64 -3.29 -18.28
N LEU A 298 -7.70 -4.04 -18.85
CA LEU A 298 -7.23 -3.89 -20.23
C LEU A 298 -8.30 -4.25 -21.27
N ALA A 299 -9.07 -5.33 -21.06
CA ALA A 299 -10.20 -5.68 -21.92
C ALA A 299 -11.26 -4.56 -21.95
N ASN A 300 -11.57 -3.98 -20.78
CA ASN A 300 -12.49 -2.84 -20.67
C ASN A 300 -11.96 -1.58 -21.35
N ILE A 301 -10.65 -1.36 -21.38
CA ILE A 301 -10.03 -0.24 -22.10
C ILE A 301 -10.15 -0.47 -23.61
N HIS A 302 -9.84 -1.68 -24.09
CA HIS A 302 -10.00 -2.03 -25.50
C HIS A 302 -11.45 -1.88 -25.98
N ALA A 303 -12.42 -2.27 -25.17
CA ALA A 303 -13.84 -2.09 -25.46
C ALA A 303 -14.24 -0.63 -25.77
N LYS A 304 -13.46 0.34 -25.29
CA LYS A 304 -13.71 1.77 -25.50
C LYS A 304 -12.94 2.37 -26.69
N SER A 305 -12.06 1.62 -27.34
CA SER A 305 -11.38 2.03 -28.58
C SER A 305 -12.31 1.91 -29.79
N ASN A 306 -12.11 2.77 -30.81
CA ASN A 306 -12.93 2.81 -32.02
C ASN A 306 -13.07 1.45 -32.73
N ASN A 307 -12.06 0.58 -32.67
CA ASN A 307 -12.05 -0.76 -33.29
C ASN A 307 -11.68 -1.87 -32.29
N GLY A 308 -11.81 -1.62 -30.99
CA GLY A 308 -11.28 -2.53 -29.97
C GLY A 308 -12.26 -3.58 -29.45
N MET A 309 -13.52 -3.58 -29.92
CA MET A 309 -14.57 -4.48 -29.42
C MET A 309 -14.22 -5.97 -29.67
N ALA A 310 -13.80 -6.32 -30.89
CA ALA A 310 -13.37 -7.69 -31.19
C ALA A 310 -12.17 -8.14 -30.34
N LYS A 311 -11.24 -7.22 -30.02
CA LYS A 311 -10.11 -7.52 -29.13
C LYS A 311 -10.58 -7.72 -27.68
N ALA A 312 -11.49 -6.89 -27.20
CA ALA A 312 -12.08 -7.02 -25.88
C ALA A 312 -12.85 -8.35 -25.73
N ASP A 313 -13.65 -8.73 -26.73
CA ASP A 313 -14.34 -10.02 -26.78
C ASP A 313 -13.36 -11.18 -26.68
N GLN A 314 -12.31 -11.16 -27.52
CA GLN A 314 -11.29 -12.21 -27.51
C GLN A 314 -10.62 -12.33 -26.14
N MET A 315 -10.26 -11.19 -25.52
CA MET A 315 -9.67 -11.18 -24.19
C MET A 315 -10.61 -11.76 -23.13
N TYR A 316 -11.88 -11.38 -23.14
CA TYR A 316 -12.86 -11.96 -22.22
C TYR A 316 -13.05 -13.45 -22.44
N GLN A 317 -13.10 -13.92 -23.68
CA GLN A 317 -13.17 -15.35 -23.99
C GLN A 317 -11.96 -16.12 -23.45
N ASP A 318 -10.76 -15.55 -23.53
CA ASP A 318 -9.56 -16.19 -23.00
C ASP A 318 -9.54 -16.17 -21.47
N LEU A 319 -10.00 -15.09 -20.83
CA LEU A 319 -10.16 -15.02 -19.38
C LEU A 319 -11.19 -16.03 -18.85
N LEU A 320 -12.29 -16.26 -19.58
CA LEU A 320 -13.35 -17.20 -19.20
C LEU A 320 -12.90 -18.68 -19.24
N LYS A 321 -11.86 -18.99 -20.01
CA LYS A 321 -11.25 -20.34 -20.09
C LYS A 321 -10.29 -20.63 -18.94
N MET A 322 -9.87 -19.60 -18.19
CA MET A 322 -8.93 -19.78 -17.08
C MET A 322 -9.58 -20.55 -15.92
N ASP A 323 -8.81 -21.45 -15.30
CA ASP A 323 -9.26 -22.08 -14.06
C ASP A 323 -9.04 -21.15 -12.87
N LEU A 324 -10.09 -20.37 -12.57
CA LEU A 324 -10.11 -19.37 -11.51
C LEU A 324 -10.84 -19.86 -10.25
N LYS A 325 -10.46 -19.31 -9.10
CA LYS A 325 -11.17 -19.56 -7.84
C LYS A 325 -12.59 -18.99 -7.88
N PRO A 326 -13.54 -19.48 -7.05
CA PRO A 326 -14.93 -19.01 -7.09
C PRO A 326 -15.10 -17.49 -7.00
N ALA A 327 -14.38 -16.82 -6.10
CA ALA A 327 -14.44 -15.35 -5.96
C ALA A 327 -13.92 -14.61 -7.20
N GLU A 328 -12.88 -15.14 -7.84
CA GLU A 328 -12.31 -14.58 -9.08
C GLU A 328 -13.24 -14.80 -10.28
N LYS A 329 -13.88 -15.97 -10.39
CA LYS A 329 -14.93 -16.26 -11.38
C LYS A 329 -16.09 -15.29 -11.24
N GLN A 330 -16.57 -15.07 -10.01
CA GLN A 330 -17.67 -14.14 -9.75
C GLN A 330 -17.29 -12.70 -10.17
N LEU A 331 -16.07 -12.25 -9.86
CA LEU A 331 -15.58 -10.95 -10.31
C LEU A 331 -15.53 -10.85 -11.84
N LEU A 332 -14.99 -11.87 -12.52
CA LEU A 332 -14.89 -11.91 -13.97
C LEU A 332 -16.27 -11.88 -14.62
N TYR A 333 -17.22 -12.71 -14.16
CA TYR A 333 -18.58 -12.74 -14.71
C TYR A 333 -19.28 -11.39 -14.52
N ASN A 334 -19.15 -10.75 -13.36
CA ASN A 334 -19.73 -9.44 -13.12
C ASN A 334 -19.17 -8.36 -14.06
N GLN A 335 -17.86 -8.40 -14.36
CA GLN A 335 -17.26 -7.43 -15.28
C GLN A 335 -17.59 -7.74 -16.73
N TYR A 336 -17.66 -9.01 -17.11
CA TYR A 336 -18.05 -9.42 -18.46
C TYR A 336 -19.51 -9.09 -18.75
N GLU A 337 -20.42 -9.32 -17.80
CA GLU A 337 -21.82 -8.89 -17.91
C GLU A 337 -21.93 -7.37 -18.09
N LYS A 338 -21.20 -6.59 -17.27
CA LYS A 338 -21.15 -5.12 -17.43
C LYS A 338 -20.63 -4.72 -18.82
N TYR A 339 -19.63 -5.43 -19.34
CA TYR A 339 -19.11 -5.19 -20.68
C TYR A 339 -20.15 -5.48 -21.77
N LEU A 340 -20.86 -6.61 -21.71
CA LEU A 340 -21.90 -6.96 -22.68
C LEU A 340 -23.08 -5.97 -22.68
N ASN A 341 -23.36 -5.37 -21.52
CA ASN A 341 -24.43 -4.39 -21.35
C ASN A 341 -23.93 -2.93 -21.47
N SER A 342 -22.70 -2.72 -21.92
CA SER A 342 -22.15 -1.38 -22.18
C SER A 342 -22.57 -0.89 -23.56
N ASP A 343 -23.67 -0.15 -23.65
CA ASP A 343 -24.02 0.62 -24.85
C ASP A 343 -22.98 1.72 -25.18
#